data_AF-A0ABC8RRC3-F1
#
_entry.id   AF-A0ABC8RRC3-F1
#
_cell.length_a   1.000
_cell.length_b   1.000
_cell.length_c   1.000
_cell.angle_alpha   90.00
_cell.angle_beta   90.00
_cell.angle_gamma   90.00
#
_symmetry.space_group_name_H-M   'P 1'
#
loop_
_entity.id
_entity.type
_entity.pdbx_description
1 polymer ?
#
loop_
_entity_poly.entity_id
_entity_poly.type
_entity_poly.pdbx_seq_one_letter_code
_entity_poly.pdbx_strand_id
1 'polypeptide(L)'
;MNLSWNLQVEPQKYSIYREEAVDAITEAMESSLSDEKVRGKCCRALLILGGRFSFAGKLMTEDWILKQAGFLDGPESDALDKETDNVQADDNIPSDGDEVEAREEWLTNLSASLLGDGKKSFLEMLSRCLGSGKVDVVRVCLTTVAWLSSTLPSFPDAEFQLSAFSALISRLKQILENGERIEHKILASMSLLNFSKIPGSC
;
A
#
# COMPACT_ATOMS: atom_id res chain seq x y z
N MET A 1 22.15 1.54 32.23
CA MET A 1 22.07 2.81 31.47
C MET A 1 20.84 2.72 30.60
N ASN A 2 19.78 3.45 30.94
CA ASN A 2 18.55 3.51 30.14
C ASN A 2 18.62 4.77 29.28
N LEU A 3 18.70 4.62 27.96
CA LEU A 3 18.50 5.70 27.01
C LEU A 3 17.03 5.71 26.60
N SER A 4 16.17 6.32 27.42
CA SER A 4 14.81 6.66 27.01
C SER A 4 14.88 7.85 26.06
N TRP A 5 14.95 7.58 24.75
CA TRP A 5 14.63 8.58 23.73
C TRP A 5 13.11 8.78 23.71
N ASN A 6 12.59 9.48 24.71
CA ASN A 6 11.23 9.99 24.64
C ASN A 6 11.26 11.13 23.62
N LEU A 7 10.87 10.81 22.38
CA LEU A 7 10.47 11.80 21.39
C LEU A 7 9.19 12.45 21.90
N GLN A 8 9.32 13.39 22.84
CA GLN A 8 8.22 14.14 23.44
C GLN A 8 7.74 15.19 22.42
N VAL A 9 7.27 14.71 21.27
CA VAL A 9 6.56 15.53 20.28
C VAL A 9 5.14 15.69 20.80
N GLU A 10 4.71 16.93 20.98
CA GLU A 10 3.35 17.24 21.39
C GLU A 10 2.35 16.61 20.39
N PRO A 11 1.22 16.04 20.85
CA PRO A 11 0.24 15.36 19.98
C PRO A 11 -0.21 16.22 18.78
N GLN A 12 -0.32 17.54 18.97
CA GLN A 12 -0.64 18.47 17.88
C GLN A 12 0.45 18.58 16.81
N LYS A 13 1.73 18.54 17.21
CA LYS A 13 2.85 18.54 16.25
C LYS A 13 2.92 17.24 15.46
N TYR A 14 2.59 16.10 16.09
CA TYR A 14 2.51 14.81 15.40
C TYR A 14 1.48 14.82 14.27
N SER A 15 0.32 15.44 14.49
CA SER A 15 -0.73 15.63 13.47
C SER A 15 -0.23 16.43 12.27
N ILE A 16 0.47 17.55 12.50
CA ILE A 16 0.98 18.43 11.43
C ILE A 16 2.02 17.71 10.57
N TYR A 17 2.93 16.92 11.17
CA TYR A 17 3.92 16.18 10.40
C TYR A 17 3.31 15.08 9.53
N ARG A 18 2.23 14.43 10.00
CA ARG A 18 1.51 13.42 9.21
C ARG A 18 0.82 14.08 8.01
N GLU A 19 0.10 15.17 8.24
CA GLU A 19 -0.53 15.97 7.19
C GLU A 19 0.48 16.40 6.12
N GLU A 20 1.60 17.01 6.52
CA GLU A 20 2.65 17.46 5.60
C GLU A 20 3.28 16.28 4.84
N ALA A 21 3.46 15.12 5.51
CA ALA A 21 3.98 13.94 4.85
C ALA A 21 3.01 13.38 3.79
N VAL A 22 1.70 13.38 4.07
CA VAL A 22 0.65 12.97 3.13
C VAL A 22 0.57 13.94 1.95
N ASP A 23 0.65 15.24 2.21
CA ASP A 23 0.66 16.24 1.15
C ASP A 23 1.93 16.14 0.28
N ALA A 24 3.09 15.91 0.88
CA ALA A 24 4.36 15.75 0.18
C ALA A 24 4.39 14.49 -0.71
N ILE A 25 3.89 13.34 -0.22
CA ILE A 25 3.80 12.12 -1.06
C ILE A 25 2.80 12.33 -2.20
N THR A 26 1.68 13.01 -1.94
CA THR A 26 0.65 13.32 -2.96
C THR A 26 1.21 14.26 -4.03
N GLU A 27 2.00 15.27 -3.66
CA GLU A 27 2.69 16.14 -4.60
C GLU A 27 3.78 15.43 -5.40
N ALA A 28 4.51 14.50 -4.77
CA ALA A 28 5.48 13.67 -5.46
C ALA A 28 4.80 12.75 -6.49
N MET A 29 3.61 12.22 -6.18
CA MET A 29 2.79 11.47 -7.13
C MET A 29 2.35 12.32 -8.31
N GLU A 30 1.90 13.55 -8.09
CA GLU A 30 1.56 14.47 -9.18
C GLU A 30 2.78 14.76 -10.07
N SER A 31 3.91 15.09 -9.44
CA SER A 31 5.16 15.38 -10.13
C SER A 31 5.69 14.18 -10.91
N SER A 32 5.47 12.95 -10.42
CA SER A 32 5.85 11.70 -11.10
C SER A 32 5.22 11.54 -12.49
N LEU A 33 4.07 12.19 -12.71
CA LEU A 33 3.37 12.15 -13.99
C LEU A 33 4.09 12.96 -15.07
N SER A 34 5.02 13.85 -14.71
CA SER A 34 5.74 14.70 -15.68
C SER A 34 7.26 14.54 -15.59
N ASP A 35 7.80 14.29 -14.41
CA ASP A 35 9.24 14.18 -14.15
C ASP A 35 9.67 12.73 -13.88
N GLU A 36 10.51 12.18 -14.77
CA GLU A 36 11.04 10.81 -14.66
C GLU A 36 11.96 10.59 -13.45
N LYS A 37 12.76 11.59 -13.04
CA LYS A 37 13.62 11.50 -11.86
C LYS A 37 12.80 11.43 -10.58
N VAL A 38 11.71 12.20 -10.51
CA VAL A 38 10.78 12.15 -9.38
C VAL A 38 10.01 10.83 -9.40
N ARG A 39 9.62 10.34 -10.57
CA ARG A 39 8.85 9.10 -10.74
C ARG A 39 9.50 7.89 -10.10
N GLY A 40 10.77 7.63 -10.39
CA GLY A 40 11.49 6.49 -9.79
C GLY A 40 11.51 6.56 -8.26
N LYS A 41 11.69 7.76 -7.68
CA LYS A 41 11.68 7.96 -6.22
C LYS A 41 10.29 7.81 -5.63
N CYS A 42 9.27 8.38 -6.27
CA CYS A 42 7.88 8.29 -5.84
C CYS A 42 7.40 6.82 -5.86
N CYS A 43 7.63 6.10 -6.97
CA CYS A 43 7.32 4.68 -7.07
C CYS A 43 8.00 3.87 -5.97
N ARG A 44 9.28 4.12 -5.71
CA ARG A 44 10.00 3.43 -4.63
C ARG A 44 9.43 3.76 -3.25
N ALA A 45 9.07 5.02 -2.99
CA ALA A 45 8.47 5.44 -1.73
C ALA A 45 7.11 4.78 -1.50
N LEU A 46 6.25 4.73 -2.50
CA LEU A 46 4.94 4.06 -2.41
C LEU A 46 5.06 2.55 -2.15
N LEU A 47 6.09 1.88 -2.70
CA LEU A 47 6.36 0.48 -2.40
C LEU A 47 6.88 0.28 -0.97
N ILE A 48 7.74 1.18 -0.47
CA ILE A 48 8.24 1.18 0.92
C ILE A 48 7.08 1.29 1.92
N LEU A 49 6.08 2.12 1.62
CA LEU A 49 4.90 2.30 2.46
C LEU A 49 4.13 0.98 2.71
N GLY A 50 4.14 0.05 1.75
CA GLY A 50 3.51 -1.27 1.92
C GLY A 50 4.23 -2.22 2.89
N GLY A 51 5.41 -1.85 3.39
CA GLY A 51 6.05 -2.46 4.54
C GLY A 51 6.52 -3.90 4.36
N ARG A 52 6.75 -4.38 3.12
CA ARG A 52 7.25 -5.74 2.85
C ARG A 52 8.65 -5.68 2.29
N PHE A 53 9.57 -6.33 3.00
CA PHE A 53 10.97 -6.44 2.62
C PHE A 53 11.45 -7.88 2.78
N SER A 54 12.41 -8.29 1.96
CA SER A 54 13.17 -9.52 2.22
C SER A 54 14.21 -9.27 3.31
N PHE A 55 14.83 -10.34 3.82
CA PHE A 55 15.95 -10.20 4.76
C PHE A 55 17.13 -9.40 4.18
N ALA A 56 17.32 -9.43 2.87
CA ALA A 56 18.34 -8.63 2.17
C ALA A 56 17.92 -7.16 1.95
N GLY A 57 16.74 -6.74 2.43
CA GLY A 57 16.20 -5.38 2.28
C GLY A 57 15.62 -5.09 0.90
N LYS A 58 15.37 -6.12 0.07
CA LYS A 58 14.68 -5.96 -1.22
C LYS A 58 13.21 -5.65 -0.97
N LEU A 59 12.62 -4.76 -1.76
CA LEU A 59 11.19 -4.46 -1.69
C LEU A 59 10.37 -5.63 -2.24
N MET A 60 9.47 -6.17 -1.43
CA MET A 60 8.67 -7.36 -1.75
C MET A 60 7.16 -7.08 -1.75
N THR A 61 6.73 -5.82 -1.62
CA THR A 61 5.32 -5.45 -1.50
C THR A 61 4.46 -5.95 -2.65
N GLU A 62 4.92 -5.80 -3.89
CA GLU A 62 4.18 -6.27 -5.07
C GLU A 62 4.12 -7.81 -5.13
N ASP A 63 5.29 -8.46 -5.04
CA ASP A 63 5.42 -9.91 -5.08
C ASP A 63 4.54 -10.59 -4.03
N TRP A 64 4.54 -10.05 -2.80
CA TRP A 64 3.71 -10.58 -1.72
C TRP A 64 2.21 -10.47 -2.02
N ILE A 65 1.74 -9.33 -2.55
CA ILE A 65 0.32 -9.18 -2.90
C ILE A 65 -0.07 -10.09 -4.06
N LEU A 66 0.78 -10.22 -5.08
CA LEU A 66 0.54 -11.12 -6.20
C LEU A 66 0.51 -12.59 -5.76
N LYS A 67 1.39 -12.98 -4.84
CA LYS A 67 1.34 -14.29 -4.18
C LYS A 67 0.04 -14.51 -3.44
N GLN A 68 -0.41 -13.56 -2.61
CA GLN A 68 -1.71 -13.66 -1.91
C GLN A 68 -2.90 -13.76 -2.87
N ALA A 69 -2.76 -13.27 -4.10
CA ALA A 69 -3.77 -13.40 -5.15
C ALA A 69 -3.70 -14.72 -5.94
N GLY A 70 -2.78 -15.64 -5.58
CA GLY A 70 -2.57 -16.92 -6.24
C GLY A 70 -1.83 -16.82 -7.58
N PHE A 71 -1.19 -15.68 -7.88
CA PHE A 71 -0.48 -15.49 -9.15
C PHE A 71 0.90 -16.13 -9.13
N LEU A 72 1.58 -16.10 -7.99
CA LEU A 72 2.95 -16.58 -7.83
C LEU A 72 3.02 -17.97 -7.18
N ASP A 73 1.99 -18.82 -7.29
CA ASP A 73 1.90 -20.15 -6.63
C ASP A 73 2.85 -21.24 -7.19
N GLY A 74 3.87 -20.86 -7.96
CA GLY A 74 4.87 -21.75 -8.57
C GLY A 74 6.19 -21.82 -7.79
N PRO A 75 7.29 -22.36 -8.37
CA PRO A 75 8.61 -22.37 -7.74
C PRO A 75 9.16 -20.97 -7.40
N GLU A 76 8.58 -19.92 -7.99
CA GLU A 76 8.81 -18.52 -7.62
C GLU A 76 8.25 -18.20 -6.21
N SER A 77 7.12 -18.80 -5.80
CA SER A 77 6.59 -18.76 -4.43
C SER A 77 7.62 -19.24 -3.41
N ASP A 78 8.23 -20.39 -3.69
CA ASP A 78 9.19 -21.04 -2.79
C ASP A 78 10.47 -20.22 -2.66
N ALA A 79 10.80 -19.42 -3.67
CA ALA A 79 11.92 -18.48 -3.61
C ALA A 79 11.58 -17.24 -2.77
N LEU A 80 10.34 -16.75 -2.84
CA LEU A 80 9.86 -15.66 -1.98
C LEU A 80 9.86 -16.08 -0.52
N ASP A 81 9.39 -17.28 -0.20
CA ASP A 81 9.39 -17.82 1.16
C ASP A 81 10.81 -17.99 1.69
N LYS A 82 11.76 -18.41 0.85
CA LYS A 82 13.18 -18.45 1.25
C LYS A 82 13.79 -17.06 1.44
N GLU A 83 13.33 -16.05 0.71
CA GLU A 83 13.78 -14.65 0.88
C GLU A 83 13.22 -14.00 2.17
N THR A 84 12.08 -14.50 2.70
CA THR A 84 11.48 -14.08 3.97
C THR A 84 11.90 -14.93 5.17
N ASP A 85 12.02 -16.25 5.03
CA ASP A 85 12.18 -17.23 6.12
C ASP A 85 13.64 -17.63 6.38
N ASN A 86 14.61 -16.84 5.90
CA ASN A 86 16.04 -17.13 6.00
C ASN A 86 16.60 -16.95 7.43
N VAL A 87 15.90 -17.45 8.43
CA VAL A 87 16.28 -17.38 9.84
C VAL A 87 16.39 -18.77 10.43
N GLN A 88 17.64 -19.13 10.73
CA GLN A 88 17.98 -20.23 11.62
C GLN A 88 17.38 -19.94 13.00
N ALA A 89 16.48 -20.82 13.49
CA ALA A 89 15.71 -20.63 14.71
C ALA A 89 16.56 -20.15 15.90
N ASP A 90 16.39 -18.89 16.30
CA ASP A 90 16.87 -18.30 17.55
C ASP A 90 15.64 -17.89 18.37
N ASP A 91 15.58 -18.29 19.65
CA ASP A 91 14.41 -18.16 20.53
C ASP A 91 14.06 -16.70 20.89
N ASN A 92 14.84 -15.71 20.42
CA ASN A 92 14.62 -14.27 20.63
C ASN A 92 13.93 -13.56 19.45
N ILE A 93 13.55 -14.30 18.42
CA ILE A 93 12.96 -13.73 17.20
C ILE A 93 11.43 -13.69 17.35
N PRO A 94 10.77 -12.55 17.02
CA PRO A 94 9.32 -12.46 17.02
C PRO A 94 8.71 -13.63 16.25
N SER A 95 7.61 -14.17 16.76
CA SER A 95 6.88 -15.21 16.04
C SER A 95 6.37 -14.64 14.71
N ASP A 96 6.27 -15.49 13.68
CA ASP A 96 5.65 -15.12 12.39
C ASP A 96 4.26 -14.46 12.58
N GLY A 97 3.52 -14.89 13.61
CA GLY A 97 2.25 -14.26 13.99
C GLY A 97 2.36 -12.81 14.49
N ASP A 98 3.38 -12.49 15.28
CA ASP A 98 3.58 -11.15 15.85
C ASP A 98 3.98 -10.14 14.75
N GLU A 99 4.79 -10.59 13.78
CA GLU A 99 5.18 -9.75 12.63
C GLU A 99 4.00 -9.46 11.70
N VAL A 100 3.12 -10.44 11.50
CA VAL A 100 1.90 -10.25 10.70
C VAL A 100 0.97 -9.24 11.36
N GLU A 101 0.70 -9.37 12.66
CA GLU A 101 -0.18 -8.44 13.41
C GLU A 101 0.38 -7.00 13.40
N ALA A 102 1.67 -6.83 13.75
CA ALA A 102 2.31 -5.51 13.74
C ALA A 102 2.26 -4.84 12.35
N ARG A 103 2.33 -5.65 11.29
CA ARG A 103 2.21 -5.14 9.92
C ARG A 103 0.78 -4.74 9.57
N GLU A 104 -0.21 -5.53 9.96
CA GLU A 104 -1.61 -5.19 9.73
C GLU A 104 -1.99 -3.90 10.48
N GLU A 105 -1.49 -3.73 11.70
CA GLU A 105 -1.62 -2.49 12.46
C GLU A 105 -0.92 -1.32 11.74
N TRP A 106 0.32 -1.50 11.27
CA TRP A 106 1.05 -0.50 10.48
C TRP A 106 0.24 -0.04 9.26
N LEU A 107 -0.25 -0.98 8.44
CA LEU A 107 -0.99 -0.65 7.23
C LEU A 107 -2.34 0.01 7.54
N THR A 108 -3.03 -0.43 8.60
CA THR A 108 -4.29 0.17 9.04
C THR A 108 -4.08 1.63 9.45
N ASN A 109 -3.07 1.90 10.28
CA ASN A 109 -2.71 3.24 10.73
C ASN A 109 -2.24 4.13 9.58
N LEU A 110 -1.46 3.58 8.65
CA LEU A 110 -0.99 4.29 7.47
C LEU A 110 -2.14 4.63 6.51
N SER A 111 -3.03 3.69 6.24
CA SER A 111 -4.24 3.92 5.44
C SER A 111 -5.08 5.03 6.07
N ALA A 112 -5.27 5.04 7.39
CA ALA A 112 -6.04 6.08 8.05
C ALA A 112 -5.41 7.47 7.83
N SER A 113 -4.07 7.57 7.92
CA SER A 113 -3.36 8.80 7.61
C SER A 113 -3.50 9.25 6.17
N LEU A 114 -3.27 8.35 5.22
CA LEU A 114 -3.32 8.68 3.80
C LEU A 114 -4.71 9.15 3.36
N LEU A 115 -5.75 8.65 4.02
CA LEU A 115 -7.14 8.99 3.71
C LEU A 115 -7.65 10.22 4.47
N GLY A 116 -7.11 10.52 5.66
CA GLY A 116 -7.67 11.52 6.57
C GLY A 116 -6.79 12.73 6.90
N ASP A 117 -5.47 12.62 6.82
CA ASP A 117 -4.58 13.65 7.37
C ASP A 117 -4.19 14.74 6.35
N GLY A 118 -4.26 14.49 5.03
CA GLY A 118 -3.77 15.41 4.00
C GLY A 118 -4.78 16.47 3.53
N LYS A 119 -4.30 17.65 3.14
CA LYS A 119 -5.13 18.66 2.44
C LYS A 119 -5.40 18.27 1.00
N LYS A 120 -4.42 17.63 0.37
CA LYS A 120 -4.54 17.09 -0.99
C LYS A 120 -5.11 15.67 -0.90
N SER A 121 -6.10 15.36 -1.73
CA SER A 121 -6.71 14.03 -1.74
C SER A 121 -5.74 12.99 -2.33
N PHE A 122 -5.24 12.11 -1.47
CA PHE A 122 -4.41 10.97 -1.88
C PHE A 122 -5.17 10.02 -2.82
N LEU A 123 -6.46 9.79 -2.57
CA LEU A 123 -7.33 8.95 -3.40
C LEU A 123 -7.55 9.51 -4.81
N GLU A 124 -7.80 10.82 -4.92
CA GLU A 124 -7.91 11.49 -6.21
C GLU A 124 -6.60 11.36 -6.99
N MET A 125 -5.47 11.52 -6.29
CA MET A 125 -4.16 11.40 -6.91
C MET A 125 -3.87 9.97 -7.38
N LEU A 126 -4.19 8.95 -6.58
CA LEU A 126 -4.14 7.55 -7.01
C LEU A 126 -4.98 7.32 -8.27
N SER A 127 -6.21 7.81 -8.31
CA SER A 127 -7.12 7.65 -9.46
C SER A 127 -6.54 8.29 -10.75
N ARG A 128 -5.91 9.46 -10.62
CA ARG A 128 -5.19 10.12 -11.73
C ARG A 128 -3.96 9.32 -12.17
N CYS A 129 -3.16 8.82 -11.23
CA CYS A 129 -1.98 7.99 -11.51
C CYS A 129 -2.34 6.68 -12.23
N LEU A 130 -3.42 6.01 -11.81
CA LEU A 130 -3.97 4.83 -12.49
C LEU A 130 -4.41 5.12 -13.94
N GLY A 131 -4.90 6.34 -14.20
CA GLY A 131 -5.28 6.79 -15.54
C GLY A 131 -4.13 7.34 -16.40
N SER A 132 -2.88 7.34 -15.91
CA SER A 132 -1.78 8.08 -16.54
C SER A 132 -1.13 7.41 -17.76
N GLY A 133 -1.39 6.12 -17.97
CA GLY A 133 -0.74 5.30 -19.01
C GLY A 133 0.73 4.96 -18.72
N LYS A 134 1.32 5.47 -17.63
CA LYS A 134 2.71 5.18 -17.23
C LYS A 134 2.75 3.85 -16.49
N VAL A 135 3.26 2.81 -17.15
CA VAL A 135 3.22 1.42 -16.66
C VAL A 135 3.76 1.27 -15.24
N ASP A 136 4.90 1.90 -14.94
CA ASP A 136 5.55 1.85 -13.63
C ASP A 136 4.73 2.52 -12.52
N VAL A 137 4.14 3.69 -12.81
CA VAL A 137 3.25 4.41 -11.90
C VAL A 137 1.95 3.64 -11.69
N VAL A 138 1.32 3.16 -12.77
CA VAL A 138 0.07 2.39 -12.71
C VAL A 138 0.26 1.13 -11.86
N ARG A 139 1.34 0.39 -12.09
CA ARG A 139 1.69 -0.81 -11.33
C ARG A 139 1.79 -0.51 -9.83
N VAL A 140 2.61 0.46 -9.46
CA VAL A 140 2.82 0.79 -8.03
C VAL A 140 1.54 1.33 -7.39
N CYS A 141 0.76 2.15 -8.09
CA CYS A 141 -0.53 2.62 -7.58
C CYS A 141 -1.54 1.48 -7.41
N LEU A 142 -1.56 0.48 -8.32
CA LEU A 142 -2.39 -0.71 -8.14
C LEU A 142 -1.94 -1.54 -6.93
N THR A 143 -0.63 -1.72 -6.74
CA THR A 143 -0.08 -2.35 -5.54
C THR A 143 -0.51 -1.59 -4.28
N THR A 144 -0.44 -0.26 -4.30
CA THR A 144 -0.90 0.61 -3.21
C THR A 144 -2.39 0.45 -2.92
N VAL A 145 -3.22 0.47 -3.94
CA VAL A 145 -4.68 0.28 -3.79
C VAL A 145 -5.00 -1.12 -3.28
N ALA A 146 -4.27 -2.15 -3.68
CA ALA A 146 -4.51 -3.52 -3.24
C ALA A 146 -4.30 -3.69 -1.73
N TRP A 147 -3.19 -3.18 -1.15
CA TRP A 147 -3.02 -3.23 0.30
C TRP A 147 -3.92 -2.23 1.03
N LEU A 148 -4.11 -1.02 0.51
CA LEU A 148 -4.97 -0.02 1.15
C LEU A 148 -6.42 -0.51 1.25
N SER A 149 -6.95 -1.09 0.17
CA SER A 149 -8.31 -1.64 0.16
C SER A 149 -8.48 -2.82 1.13
N SER A 150 -7.42 -3.60 1.39
CA SER A 150 -7.47 -4.72 2.34
C SER A 150 -7.64 -4.28 3.79
N THR A 151 -7.24 -3.05 4.15
CA THR A 151 -7.39 -2.52 5.52
C THR A 151 -8.74 -1.86 5.77
N LEU A 152 -9.46 -1.47 4.71
CA LEU A 152 -10.72 -0.74 4.82
C LEU A 152 -11.81 -1.46 5.63
N PRO A 153 -11.99 -2.79 5.56
CA PRO A 153 -12.98 -3.49 6.40
C PRO A 153 -12.75 -3.33 7.91
N SER A 154 -11.52 -3.03 8.33
CA SER A 154 -11.16 -2.83 9.75
C SER A 154 -11.48 -1.43 10.26
N PHE A 155 -11.89 -0.51 9.38
CA PHE A 155 -12.17 0.87 9.76
C PHE A 155 -13.56 0.98 10.40
N PRO A 156 -13.71 1.73 11.51
CA PRO A 156 -15.00 1.90 12.18
C PRO A 156 -15.97 2.80 11.40
N ASP A 157 -15.43 3.63 10.49
CA ASP A 157 -16.19 4.61 9.71
C ASP A 157 -16.27 4.18 8.24
N ALA A 158 -17.49 4.19 7.71
CA ALA A 158 -17.78 3.90 6.31
C ALA A 158 -17.39 5.05 5.36
N GLU A 159 -17.13 6.26 5.87
CA GLU A 159 -16.74 7.41 5.02
C GLU A 159 -15.48 7.11 4.20
N PHE A 160 -14.45 6.55 4.83
CA PHE A 160 -13.21 6.16 4.14
C PHE A 160 -13.44 5.05 3.12
N GLN A 161 -14.29 4.09 3.45
CA GLN A 161 -14.65 2.97 2.59
C GLN A 161 -15.35 3.46 1.31
N LEU A 162 -16.39 4.29 1.48
CA LEU A 162 -17.18 4.86 0.38
C LEU A 162 -16.34 5.81 -0.48
N SER A 163 -15.52 6.66 0.14
CA SER A 163 -14.64 7.59 -0.56
C SER A 163 -13.61 6.86 -1.41
N ALA A 164 -12.95 5.84 -0.86
CA ALA A 164 -11.99 5.02 -1.59
C ALA A 164 -12.66 4.26 -2.74
N PHE A 165 -13.82 3.64 -2.50
CA PHE A 165 -14.56 2.94 -3.56
C PHE A 165 -14.96 3.88 -4.69
N SER A 166 -15.59 5.02 -4.36
CA SER A 166 -16.05 6.02 -5.33
C SER A 166 -14.89 6.56 -6.19
N ALA A 167 -13.76 6.90 -5.57
CA ALA A 167 -12.61 7.44 -6.27
C ALA A 167 -11.93 6.46 -7.24
N LEU A 168 -11.97 5.15 -6.94
CA LEU A 168 -11.14 4.14 -7.60
C LEU A 168 -11.91 3.19 -8.51
N ILE A 169 -13.21 2.96 -8.27
CA ILE A 169 -14.01 1.91 -8.94
C ILE A 169 -13.95 2.00 -10.48
N SER A 170 -14.08 3.21 -11.04
CA SER A 170 -14.06 3.43 -12.48
C SER A 170 -12.70 3.08 -13.10
N ARG A 171 -11.60 3.42 -12.41
CA ARG A 171 -10.24 3.09 -12.88
C ARG A 171 -9.94 1.61 -12.79
N LEU A 172 -10.34 0.97 -11.69
CA LEU A 172 -10.18 -0.47 -11.50
C LEU A 172 -10.93 -1.27 -12.56
N LYS A 173 -12.19 -0.89 -12.86
CA LYS A 173 -12.97 -1.49 -13.95
C LYS A 173 -12.30 -1.31 -15.32
N GLN A 174 -11.85 -0.09 -15.62
CA GLN A 174 -11.17 0.22 -16.88
C GLN A 174 -9.92 -0.65 -17.07
N ILE A 175 -9.12 -0.85 -16.02
CA ILE A 175 -7.92 -1.69 -16.04
C ILE A 175 -8.28 -3.17 -16.20
N LEU A 176 -9.36 -3.63 -15.57
CA LEU A 176 -9.82 -5.02 -15.71
C LEU A 176 -10.27 -5.33 -17.14
N GLU A 177 -11.01 -4.42 -17.75
CA GLU A 177 -11.54 -4.58 -19.11
C GLU A 177 -10.45 -4.41 -20.18
N ASN A 178 -9.64 -3.36 -20.06
CA ASN A 178 -8.76 -2.91 -21.14
C ASN A 178 -7.27 -3.09 -20.84
N GLY A 179 -6.90 -3.56 -19.65
CA GLY A 179 -5.50 -3.75 -19.27
C GLY A 179 -4.81 -4.80 -20.15
N GLU A 180 -3.57 -4.53 -20.55
CA GLU A 180 -2.76 -5.49 -21.31
C GLU A 180 -1.98 -6.45 -20.39
N ARG A 181 -1.62 -5.99 -19.19
CA ARG A 181 -0.82 -6.75 -18.22
C ARG A 181 -1.70 -7.54 -17.28
N ILE A 182 -1.39 -8.82 -17.12
CA ILE A 182 -2.18 -9.73 -16.28
C ILE A 182 -2.05 -9.36 -14.80
N GLU A 183 -0.85 -8.96 -14.36
CA GLU A 183 -0.56 -8.53 -12.98
C GLU A 183 -1.42 -7.32 -12.60
N HIS A 184 -1.58 -6.38 -13.54
CA HIS A 184 -2.44 -5.21 -13.31
C HIS A 184 -3.91 -5.61 -13.12
N LYS A 185 -4.41 -6.57 -13.92
CA LYS A 185 -5.77 -7.10 -13.77
C LYS A 185 -5.96 -7.83 -12.46
N ILE A 186 -4.95 -8.57 -12.01
CA ILE A 186 -4.97 -9.30 -10.74
C ILE A 186 -5.03 -8.32 -9.57
N LEU A 187 -4.15 -7.32 -9.54
CA LEU A 187 -4.16 -6.28 -8.50
C LEU A 187 -5.48 -5.50 -8.48
N ALA A 188 -6.02 -5.17 -9.67
CA ALA A 188 -7.33 -4.52 -9.77
C ALA A 188 -8.47 -5.40 -9.24
N SER A 189 -8.47 -6.69 -9.61
CA SER A 189 -9.47 -7.67 -9.15
C SER A 189 -9.40 -7.89 -7.64
N MET A 190 -8.18 -8.01 -7.09
CA MET A 190 -7.96 -8.14 -5.64
C MET A 190 -8.51 -6.92 -4.89
N SER A 191 -8.28 -5.72 -5.42
CA SER A 191 -8.80 -4.48 -4.84
C SER A 191 -10.34 -4.45 -4.85
N LEU A 192 -10.96 -4.85 -5.96
CA LEU A 192 -12.42 -4.94 -6.07
C LEU A 192 -13.01 -6.00 -5.13
N LEU A 193 -12.33 -7.14 -4.98
CA LEU A 193 -12.71 -8.18 -4.02
C LEU A 193 -12.65 -7.63 -2.60
N ASN A 194 -11.62 -6.86 -2.24
CA ASN A 194 -11.53 -6.23 -0.92
C ASN A 194 -12.69 -5.24 -0.69
N PHE A 195 -13.02 -4.42 -1.68
CA PHE A 195 -14.20 -3.54 -1.59
C PHE A 195 -15.50 -4.31 -1.39
N SER A 196 -15.69 -5.48 -2.03
CA SER A 196 -16.91 -6.28 -1.86
C SER A 196 -17.08 -6.88 -0.45
N LYS A 197 -16.02 -6.93 0.35
CA LYS A 197 -16.07 -7.41 1.74
C LYS A 197 -16.57 -6.34 2.71
N ILE A 198 -16.71 -5.09 2.26
CA ILE A 198 -17.16 -3.99 3.09
C ILE A 198 -18.69 -4.05 3.24
N PRO A 199 -19.23 -4.22 4.46
CA PRO A 199 -20.66 -4.32 4.69
C PRO A 199 -21.36 -3.01 4.29
N GLY A 200 -22.39 -3.10 3.44
CA GLY A 200 -23.14 -1.94 2.92
C GLY A 200 -22.77 -1.48 1.50
N SER A 201 -21.85 -2.19 0.83
CA SER A 201 -21.48 -1.93 -0.57
C SER A 201 -22.46 -2.59 -1.56
N CYS A 202 -23.69 -2.10 -1.63
CA CYS A 202 -24.65 -2.35 -2.71
C CYS A 202 -25.60 -1.16 -2.86
#